data_AF-A0A903VRS5-F1
#
_entry.id   AF-A0A903VRS5-F1
#
_cell.length_a   1.000
_cell.length_b   1.000
_cell.length_c   1.000
_cell.angle_alpha   90.00
_cell.angle_beta   90.00
_cell.angle_gamma   90.00
#
_symmetry.space_group_name_H-M   'P 1'
#
loop_
_entity.id
_entity.type
_entity.pdbx_description
1 polymer ?
#
loop_
_entity_poly.entity_id
_entity_poly.type
_entity_poly.pdbx_seq_one_letter_code
_entity_poly.pdbx_strand_id
1 'polypeptide(L)'
;MDGLRWSRVLLQWVKDSRLIPCECDSIEQCSVEEFYQQFRSRIHQTVALPEDSIISFLRQHFPHYELYLTETGQIAAPDHFYIFSLLLFFSCVRHPERFFQQICNGFDKPQQYAVTAFLKSMLESAQMRQEIDRMMIRRSIQDAMPQTMLPPETPPNPNPAPLQRESSRLSLPSRFTSSTVSSGDIVDGSPLRLGRQPPKISPPTPKTIILDERTKQLKELKAQLEAERYEKGYLEVQLKQLQDKNEKFLEDKRKYVKEIRELRTELQACNRENESPNKQRGADHKVARIERLLAEKEEALDRLRIELETVAENNRNSTEM
;
A
#
# COMPACT_ATOMS: atom_id res chain seq x y z
N MET A 1 -4.40 -6.49 7.22
CA MET A 1 -3.70 -7.74 7.61
C MET A 1 -2.49 -8.02 6.69
N ASP A 2 -2.47 -7.52 5.45
CA ASP A 2 -1.42 -7.81 4.45
C ASP A 2 -0.02 -7.24 4.82
N GLY A 3 0.02 -6.02 5.36
CA GLY A 3 1.28 -5.37 5.75
C GLY A 3 2.09 -6.13 6.81
N LEU A 4 1.42 -6.89 7.70
CA LEU A 4 2.10 -7.67 8.74
C LEU A 4 2.87 -8.86 8.15
N ARG A 5 2.32 -9.51 7.12
CA ARG A 5 2.98 -10.65 6.46
C ARG A 5 4.19 -10.17 5.66
N TRP A 6 4.06 -9.07 4.91
CA TRP A 6 5.19 -8.49 4.19
C TRP A 6 6.28 -7.97 5.13
N SER A 7 5.90 -7.35 6.24
CA SER A 7 6.86 -6.90 7.26
C SER A 7 7.71 -8.05 7.79
N ARG A 8 7.13 -9.24 8.00
CA ARG A 8 7.89 -10.45 8.38
C ARG A 8 8.85 -10.91 7.29
N VAL A 9 8.45 -10.85 6.02
CA VAL A 9 9.34 -11.18 4.89
C VAL A 9 10.53 -10.23 4.84
N LEU A 10 10.29 -8.92 4.98
CA LEU A 10 11.35 -7.91 5.02
C LEU A 10 12.27 -8.09 6.22
N LEU A 11 11.71 -8.33 7.41
CA LEU A 11 12.50 -8.55 8.62
C LEU A 11 13.38 -9.80 8.47
N GLN A 12 12.84 -10.88 7.91
CA GLN A 12 13.62 -12.08 7.61
C GLN A 12 14.74 -11.79 6.61
N TRP A 13 14.46 -11.02 5.55
CA TRP A 13 15.47 -10.59 4.59
C TRP A 13 16.61 -9.80 5.24
N VAL A 14 16.28 -8.84 6.11
CA VAL A 14 17.26 -8.04 6.85
C VAL A 14 18.10 -8.94 7.77
N LYS A 15 17.46 -9.85 8.52
CA LYS A 15 18.18 -10.79 9.41
C LYS A 15 19.11 -11.73 8.65
N ASP A 16 18.64 -12.32 7.55
CA ASP A 16 19.41 -13.29 6.76
C ASP A 16 20.54 -12.63 5.97
N SER A 17 20.43 -11.33 5.69
CA SER A 17 21.54 -10.56 5.11
C SER A 17 22.76 -10.47 6.04
N ARG A 18 22.55 -10.52 7.36
CA ARG A 18 23.61 -10.35 8.37
C ARG A 18 24.49 -9.10 8.15
N LEU A 19 23.95 -8.08 7.49
CA LEU A 19 24.66 -6.83 7.24
C LEU A 19 24.78 -6.01 8.52
N ILE A 20 23.77 -6.07 9.38
CA ILE A 20 23.75 -5.48 10.71
C ILE A 20 23.39 -6.55 11.76
N PRO A 21 23.91 -6.46 12.99
CA PRO A 21 23.38 -7.23 14.11
C PRO A 21 21.91 -6.85 14.33
N CYS A 22 20.98 -7.73 13.98
CA CYS A 22 19.54 -7.45 14.02
C CYS A 22 18.84 -8.33 15.06
N GLU A 23 18.66 -7.78 16.26
CA GLU A 23 17.83 -8.36 17.33
C GLU A 23 16.39 -7.82 17.31
N CYS A 24 15.99 -7.14 16.23
CA CYS A 24 14.70 -6.48 16.11
C CYS A 24 13.54 -7.48 15.96
N ASP A 25 12.40 -7.16 16.57
CA ASP A 25 11.15 -7.92 16.43
C ASP A 25 10.26 -7.37 15.31
N SER A 26 10.52 -6.14 14.87
CA SER A 26 9.79 -5.49 13.79
C SER A 26 10.71 -4.72 12.85
N ILE A 27 10.25 -4.50 11.61
CA ILE A 27 11.04 -3.80 10.59
C ILE A 27 11.24 -2.31 10.95
N GLU A 28 10.31 -1.73 11.69
CA GLU A 28 10.33 -0.34 12.14
C GLU A 28 11.41 -0.07 13.20
N GLN A 29 11.92 -1.13 13.85
CA GLN A 29 13.02 -1.04 14.81
C GLN A 29 14.41 -1.16 14.16
N CYS A 30 14.47 -1.60 12.90
CA CYS A 30 15.75 -1.81 12.22
C CYS A 30 16.37 -0.46 11.80
N SER A 31 17.65 -0.24 12.11
CA SER A 31 18.36 0.96 11.68
C SER A 31 18.54 0.98 10.16
N VAL A 32 17.74 1.81 9.48
CA VAL A 32 17.81 1.97 8.01
C VAL A 32 19.15 2.56 7.58
N GLU A 33 19.68 3.52 8.34
CA GLU A 33 20.94 4.20 8.01
C GLU A 33 22.13 3.22 8.09
N GLU A 34 22.25 2.48 9.20
CA GLU A 34 23.31 1.49 9.37
C GLU A 34 23.21 0.36 8.35
N PHE A 35 21.99 -0.12 8.08
CA PHE A 35 21.78 -1.12 7.04
C PHE A 35 22.20 -0.60 5.67
N TYR A 36 21.82 0.64 5.32
CA TYR A 36 22.15 1.23 4.03
C TYR A 36 23.66 1.37 3.83
N GLN A 37 24.43 1.75 4.85
CA GLN A 37 25.89 1.85 4.74
C GLN A 37 26.52 0.49 4.36
N GLN A 38 26.07 -0.59 5.00
CA GLN A 38 26.56 -1.94 4.71
C GLN A 38 26.06 -2.47 3.38
N PHE A 39 24.79 -2.21 3.06
CA PHE A 39 24.17 -2.50 1.76
C PHE A 39 24.96 -1.84 0.63
N ARG A 40 25.29 -0.55 0.78
CA ARG A 40 26.05 0.24 -0.18
C ARG A 40 27.45 -0.35 -0.38
N SER A 41 28.15 -0.70 0.70
CA SER A 41 29.48 -1.32 0.60
C SER A 41 29.45 -2.63 -0.20
N ARG A 42 28.40 -3.44 -0.02
CA ARG A 42 28.23 -4.69 -0.78
C ARG A 42 27.88 -4.48 -2.24
N ILE A 43 26.90 -3.62 -2.52
CA ILE A 43 26.45 -3.38 -3.89
C ILE A 43 27.49 -2.59 -4.71
N HIS A 44 28.43 -1.89 -4.05
CA HIS A 44 29.55 -1.23 -4.74
C HIS A 44 30.40 -2.18 -5.60
N GLN A 45 30.35 -3.49 -5.32
CA GLN A 45 31.01 -4.51 -6.13
C GLN A 45 30.37 -4.66 -7.52
N THR A 46 29.09 -4.31 -7.67
CA THR A 46 28.35 -4.40 -8.93
C THR A 46 28.01 -3.03 -9.51
N VAL A 47 27.74 -2.02 -8.67
CA VAL A 47 27.30 -0.69 -9.08
C VAL A 47 27.86 0.37 -8.14
N ALA A 48 28.53 1.37 -8.70
CA ALA A 48 28.98 2.53 -7.93
C ALA A 48 27.77 3.37 -7.49
N LEU A 49 27.54 3.44 -6.16
CA LEU A 49 26.57 4.32 -5.53
C LEU A 49 27.29 5.52 -4.89
N PRO A 50 27.28 6.71 -5.51
CA PRO A 50 27.91 7.89 -4.95
C PRO A 50 27.16 8.44 -3.71
N GLU A 51 25.91 8.04 -3.49
CA GLU A 51 25.07 8.56 -2.41
C GLU A 51 25.48 7.99 -1.04
N ASP A 52 26.02 8.86 -0.18
CA ASP A 52 26.50 8.48 1.16
C ASP A 52 25.37 8.24 2.18
N SER A 53 24.17 8.81 1.94
CA SER A 53 23.01 8.65 2.82
C SER A 53 21.85 7.96 2.10
N ILE A 54 21.00 7.26 2.85
CA ILE A 54 19.79 6.64 2.32
C ILE A 54 18.81 7.68 1.73
N ILE A 55 18.78 8.89 2.30
CA ILE A 55 17.89 9.96 1.83
C ILE A 55 18.33 10.41 0.43
N SER A 56 19.63 10.62 0.22
CA SER A 56 20.19 10.95 -1.10
C SER A 56 19.92 9.84 -2.11
N PHE A 57 20.12 8.57 -1.70
CA PHE A 57 19.83 7.40 -2.52
C PHE A 57 18.37 7.35 -2.99
N LEU A 58 17.42 7.55 -2.07
CA LEU A 58 16.00 7.51 -2.39
C LEU A 58 15.60 8.65 -3.32
N ARG A 59 16.13 9.87 -3.12
CA ARG A 59 15.88 11.00 -4.01
C ARG A 59 16.41 10.77 -5.43
N GLN A 60 17.57 10.14 -5.56
CA GLN A 60 18.19 9.88 -6.86
C GLN A 60 17.50 8.73 -7.60
N HIS A 61 17.28 7.60 -6.93
CA HIS A 61 16.79 6.38 -7.59
C HIS A 61 15.26 6.24 -7.56
N PHE A 62 14.58 6.87 -6.61
CA PHE A 62 13.13 6.79 -6.42
C PHE A 62 12.53 8.21 -6.21
N PRO A 63 12.67 9.13 -7.20
CA PRO A 63 12.33 10.54 -7.02
C PRO A 63 10.84 10.81 -6.72
N HIS A 64 9.96 9.86 -7.05
CA HIS A 64 8.51 9.94 -6.81
C HIS A 64 8.09 9.35 -5.45
N TYR A 65 9.04 8.81 -4.68
CA TYR A 65 8.76 8.33 -3.34
C TYR A 65 8.83 9.50 -2.34
N GLU A 66 7.67 9.86 -1.78
CA GLU A 66 7.57 10.88 -0.74
C GLU A 66 8.02 10.32 0.62
N LEU A 67 9.21 10.74 1.05
CA LEU A 67 9.82 10.34 2.30
C LEU A 67 9.34 11.21 3.45
N TYR A 68 8.83 10.59 4.52
CA TYR A 68 8.38 11.28 5.72
C TYR A 68 9.53 11.41 6.71
N LEU A 69 9.93 12.66 6.96
CA LEU A 69 10.91 13.00 7.99
C LEU A 69 10.21 13.49 9.25
N THR A 70 10.76 13.13 10.40
CA THR A 70 10.41 13.70 11.70
C THR A 70 10.88 15.16 11.78
N GLU A 71 10.42 15.89 12.80
CA GLU A 71 10.87 17.26 13.08
C GLU A 71 12.39 17.37 13.28
N THR A 72 13.04 16.28 13.70
CA THR A 72 14.49 16.15 13.87
C THR A 72 15.23 15.80 12.58
N GLY A 73 14.53 15.68 11.45
CA GLY A 73 15.11 15.30 10.16
C GLY A 73 15.44 13.81 10.03
N GLN A 74 14.95 12.97 10.95
CA GLN A 74 15.13 11.51 10.89
C GLN A 74 13.99 10.85 10.10
N ILE A 75 14.25 9.67 9.56
CA ILE A 75 13.23 8.92 8.81
C ILE A 75 12.16 8.42 9.78
N ALA A 76 10.89 8.67 9.46
CA ALA A 76 9.79 8.20 10.28
C ALA A 76 9.73 6.65 10.30
N ALA A 77 9.44 6.06 11.47
CA ALA A 77 9.35 4.61 11.64
C ALA A 77 8.44 3.90 10.61
N PRO A 78 7.26 4.43 10.23
CA PRO A 78 6.41 3.81 9.21
C PRO A 78 7.05 3.73 7.81
N ASP A 79 8.06 4.56 7.53
CA ASP A 79 8.75 4.58 6.25
C ASP A 79 9.82 3.51 6.10
N HIS A 80 10.29 2.94 7.21
CA HIS A 80 11.27 1.87 7.19
C HIS A 80 10.77 0.69 6.34
N PHE A 81 9.50 0.33 6.53
CA PHE A 81 8.80 -0.71 5.77
C PHE A 81 8.90 -0.51 4.24
N TYR A 82 8.68 0.72 3.76
CA TYR A 82 8.76 1.02 2.32
C TYR A 82 10.20 1.07 1.84
N ILE A 83 11.10 1.65 2.63
CA ILE A 83 12.51 1.77 2.27
C ILE A 83 13.15 0.40 2.10
N PHE A 84 12.94 -0.54 3.02
CA PHE A 84 13.43 -1.91 2.86
C PHE A 84 12.81 -2.61 1.64
N SER A 85 11.55 -2.34 1.32
CA SER A 85 10.92 -2.84 0.08
C SER A 85 11.61 -2.30 -1.18
N LEU A 86 12.00 -1.02 -1.16
CA LEU A 86 12.72 -0.38 -2.26
C LEU A 86 14.17 -0.90 -2.39
N LEU A 87 14.88 -1.10 -1.29
CA LEU A 87 16.23 -1.68 -1.29
C LEU A 87 16.22 -3.13 -1.82
N LEU A 88 15.22 -3.92 -1.43
CA LEU A 88 15.02 -5.26 -1.97
C LEU A 88 14.76 -5.22 -3.49
N PHE A 89 13.86 -4.36 -3.95
CA PHE A 89 13.60 -4.21 -5.39
C PHE A 89 14.83 -3.73 -6.15
N PHE A 90 15.57 -2.77 -5.59
CA PHE A 90 16.78 -2.24 -6.19
C PHE A 90 17.84 -3.31 -6.39
N SER A 91 18.14 -4.10 -5.35
CA SER A 91 19.18 -5.13 -5.35
C SER A 91 18.81 -6.42 -6.07
N CYS A 92 17.52 -6.77 -6.14
CA CYS A 92 17.10 -7.98 -6.83
C CYS A 92 16.74 -7.77 -8.30
N VAL A 93 16.30 -6.57 -8.69
CA VAL A 93 15.73 -6.31 -10.03
C VAL A 93 16.49 -5.24 -10.79
N ARG A 94 16.62 -4.02 -10.25
CA ARG A 94 17.26 -2.91 -10.99
C ARG A 94 18.75 -3.13 -11.17
N HIS A 95 19.40 -3.60 -10.12
CA HIS A 95 20.82 -3.94 -10.10
C HIS A 95 20.99 -5.31 -9.47
N PRO A 96 20.72 -6.38 -10.24
CA PRO A 96 20.78 -7.76 -9.76
C PRO A 96 22.11 -8.08 -9.10
N GLU A 97 22.08 -8.25 -7.79
CA GLU A 97 23.24 -8.61 -6.99
C GLU A 97 23.00 -10.02 -6.41
N ARG A 98 23.99 -10.90 -6.59
CA ARG A 98 23.83 -12.34 -6.33
C ARG A 98 23.61 -12.63 -4.85
N PHE A 99 24.29 -11.93 -3.95
CA PHE A 99 24.14 -12.11 -2.52
C PHE A 99 22.70 -11.83 -2.08
N PHE A 100 22.08 -10.72 -2.50
CA PHE A 100 20.69 -10.42 -2.17
C PHE A 100 19.69 -11.38 -2.81
N GLN A 101 19.92 -11.81 -4.05
CA GLN A 101 19.09 -12.83 -4.69
C GLN A 101 19.20 -14.20 -4.01
N GLN A 102 20.39 -14.58 -3.54
CA GLN A 102 20.60 -15.83 -2.79
C GLN A 102 19.84 -15.84 -1.47
N ILE A 103 19.73 -14.70 -0.77
CA ILE A 103 18.91 -14.58 0.44
C ILE A 103 17.44 -14.90 0.10
N CYS A 104 16.91 -14.27 -0.95
CA CYS A 104 15.53 -14.52 -1.40
C CYS A 104 15.30 -15.99 -1.79
N ASN A 105 16.29 -16.64 -2.42
CA ASN A 105 16.24 -18.06 -2.76
C ASN A 105 16.35 -18.98 -1.54
N GLY A 106 16.82 -18.48 -0.39
CA GLY A 106 16.87 -19.20 0.88
C GLY A 106 15.54 -19.23 1.64
N PHE A 107 14.57 -18.40 1.25
CA PHE A 107 13.25 -18.35 1.89
C PHE A 107 12.42 -19.61 1.65
N ASP A 108 11.35 -19.79 2.44
CA ASP A 108 10.38 -20.84 2.17
C ASP A 108 9.57 -20.55 0.89
N LYS A 109 8.91 -21.58 0.33
CA LYS A 109 8.16 -21.43 -0.94
C LYS A 109 7.10 -20.32 -0.88
N PRO A 110 6.29 -20.18 0.19
CA PRO A 110 5.34 -19.06 0.32
C PRO A 110 6.01 -17.68 0.28
N GLN A 111 7.12 -17.49 0.98
CA GLN A 111 7.87 -16.23 0.99
C GLN A 111 8.52 -15.96 -0.37
N GLN A 112 9.14 -16.97 -1.00
CA GLN A 112 9.69 -16.85 -2.35
C GLN A 112 8.62 -16.42 -3.35
N TYR A 113 7.43 -17.02 -3.28
CA TYR A 113 6.29 -16.64 -4.11
C TYR A 113 5.92 -15.18 -3.87
N ALA A 114 5.77 -14.76 -2.61
CA ALA A 114 5.41 -13.39 -2.27
C ALA A 114 6.46 -12.37 -2.76
N VAL A 115 7.76 -12.64 -2.53
CA VAL A 115 8.84 -11.79 -3.05
C VAL A 115 8.81 -11.73 -4.56
N THR A 116 8.68 -12.87 -5.24
CA THR A 116 8.63 -12.92 -6.71
C THR A 116 7.43 -12.15 -7.26
N ALA A 117 6.25 -12.32 -6.67
CA ALA A 117 5.03 -11.61 -7.07
C ALA A 117 5.16 -10.10 -6.84
N PHE A 118 5.73 -9.68 -5.70
CA PHE A 118 6.00 -8.27 -5.41
C PHE A 118 6.97 -7.67 -6.44
N LEU A 119 8.12 -8.31 -6.68
CA LEU A 119 9.13 -7.82 -7.60
C LEU A 119 8.61 -7.72 -9.03
N LYS A 120 7.81 -8.70 -9.48
CA LYS A 120 7.15 -8.67 -10.80
C LYS A 120 6.15 -7.52 -10.89
N SER A 121 5.26 -7.37 -9.91
CA SER A 121 4.27 -6.28 -9.87
C SER A 121 4.96 -4.91 -9.88
N MET A 122 6.04 -4.74 -9.11
CA MET A 122 6.84 -3.51 -9.10
C MET A 122 7.51 -3.25 -10.46
N LEU A 123 8.07 -4.27 -11.11
CA LEU A 123 8.72 -4.14 -12.41
C LEU A 123 7.73 -3.75 -13.51
N GLU A 124 6.60 -4.44 -13.60
CA GLU A 124 5.53 -4.16 -14.57
C GLU A 124 4.95 -2.76 -14.37
N SER A 125 4.70 -2.39 -13.11
CA SER A 125 4.17 -1.07 -12.76
C SER A 125 5.17 0.05 -13.05
N ALA A 126 6.47 -0.17 -12.80
CA ALA A 126 7.53 0.78 -13.12
C ALA A 126 7.68 0.98 -14.63
N GLN A 127 7.52 -0.08 -15.45
CA GLN A 127 7.55 0.04 -16.91
C GLN A 127 6.35 0.84 -17.45
N MET A 128 5.16 0.65 -16.87
CA MET A 128 3.93 1.28 -17.34
C MET A 128 3.77 2.75 -16.90
N ARG A 129 4.23 3.10 -15.70
CA ARG A 129 4.01 4.44 -15.12
C ARG A 129 5.25 5.31 -15.01
N GLN A 130 6.46 4.76 -15.18
CA GLN A 130 7.76 5.42 -14.94
C GLN A 130 7.98 5.99 -13.51
N GLU A 131 6.97 6.00 -12.65
CA GLU A 131 7.01 6.60 -11.32
C GLU A 131 6.76 5.54 -10.25
N ILE A 132 7.73 5.29 -9.37
CA ILE A 132 7.56 4.40 -8.20
C ILE A 132 7.19 5.28 -6.99
N ASP A 133 5.89 5.36 -6.70
CA ASP A 133 5.34 6.08 -5.55
C ASP A 133 4.91 5.12 -4.42
N ARG A 134 4.52 5.67 -3.27
CA ARG A 134 4.09 4.88 -2.11
C ARG A 134 2.85 4.03 -2.40
N MET A 135 1.94 4.53 -3.23
CA MET A 135 0.69 3.83 -3.59
C MET A 135 0.95 2.62 -4.47
N MET A 136 1.91 2.71 -5.39
CA MET A 136 2.40 1.60 -6.21
C MET A 136 2.98 0.51 -5.31
N ILE A 137 3.89 0.86 -4.40
CA ILE A 137 4.51 -0.12 -3.47
C ILE A 137 3.42 -0.84 -2.67
N ARG A 138 2.44 -0.09 -2.12
CA ARG A 138 1.32 -0.67 -1.38
C ARG A 138 0.50 -1.65 -2.22
N ARG A 139 0.17 -1.29 -3.46
CA ARG A 139 -0.57 -2.15 -4.38
C ARG A 139 0.23 -3.42 -4.70
N SER A 140 1.52 -3.29 -5.01
CA SER A 140 2.37 -4.45 -5.32
C SER A 140 2.50 -5.42 -4.15
N ILE A 141 2.54 -4.91 -2.91
CA ILE A 141 2.52 -5.75 -1.70
C ILE A 141 1.17 -6.48 -1.56
N GLN A 142 0.07 -5.77 -1.81
CA GLN A 142 -1.27 -6.35 -1.73
C GLN A 142 -1.48 -7.45 -2.77
N ASP A 143 -1.03 -7.23 -4.00
CA ASP A 143 -1.11 -8.21 -5.10
C ASP A 143 -0.23 -9.45 -4.83
N ALA A 144 0.91 -9.26 -4.16
CA ALA A 144 1.81 -10.35 -3.79
C ALA A 144 1.26 -11.24 -2.66
N MET A 145 0.31 -10.73 -1.88
CA MET A 145 -0.24 -11.39 -0.70
C MET A 145 -1.78 -11.39 -0.69
N PRO A 146 -2.44 -12.04 -1.65
CA PRO A 146 -3.89 -12.13 -1.64
C PRO A 146 -4.39 -12.91 -0.42
N GLN A 147 -5.45 -12.41 0.20
CA GLN A 147 -6.10 -12.98 1.39
C GLN A 147 -6.57 -14.44 1.18
N THR A 148 -6.60 -14.93 -0.05
CA THR A 148 -7.01 -16.29 -0.44
C THR A 148 -6.04 -17.40 -0.05
N MET A 149 -4.90 -17.08 0.58
CA MET A 149 -3.93 -18.07 1.08
C MET A 149 -4.16 -18.44 2.56
N LEU A 150 -5.41 -18.55 2.98
CA LEU A 150 -5.78 -19.36 4.14
C LEU A 150 -5.78 -20.84 3.69
N PRO A 151 -5.32 -21.80 4.51
CA PRO A 151 -5.50 -23.21 4.21
C PRO A 151 -7.00 -23.48 3.99
N PRO A 152 -7.39 -24.43 3.12
CA PRO A 152 -8.76 -24.91 3.14
C PRO A 152 -9.00 -25.46 4.54
N GLU A 153 -9.92 -24.88 5.29
CA GLU A 153 -10.48 -25.62 6.41
C GLU A 153 -11.01 -26.94 5.83
N THR A 154 -10.59 -28.02 6.50
CA THR A 154 -10.88 -29.44 6.29
C THR A 154 -12.08 -29.79 5.38
N PRO A 155 -11.96 -30.88 4.59
CA PRO A 155 -13.07 -31.34 3.73
C PRO A 155 -14.33 -31.63 4.56
N PRO A 156 -15.53 -31.48 3.97
CA PRO A 156 -16.79 -31.68 4.67
C PRO A 156 -16.92 -33.15 5.06
N ASN A 157 -16.69 -33.47 6.33
CA ASN A 157 -17.03 -34.78 6.88
C ASN A 157 -18.56 -34.82 7.04
N PRO A 158 -19.27 -35.78 6.43
CA PRO A 158 -20.71 -35.88 6.55
C PRO A 158 -21.02 -36.68 7.81
N ASN A 159 -21.24 -36.01 8.94
CA ASN A 159 -22.08 -36.50 10.04
C ASN A 159 -22.16 -35.47 11.19
N PRO A 160 -23.36 -35.04 11.62
CA PRO A 160 -23.51 -34.21 12.80
C PRO A 160 -23.71 -35.10 14.04
N ALA A 161 -22.85 -34.94 15.05
CA ALA A 161 -23.12 -35.37 16.42
C ALA A 161 -23.04 -34.14 17.35
N PRO A 162 -24.02 -33.93 18.25
CA PRO A 162 -24.16 -32.69 18.99
C PRO A 162 -23.45 -32.75 20.35
N LEU A 163 -22.63 -31.74 20.68
CA LEU A 163 -22.23 -31.44 22.05
C LEU A 163 -22.33 -29.94 22.26
N GLN A 164 -23.33 -29.52 23.04
CA GLN A 164 -23.16 -29.07 24.42
C GLN A 164 -22.15 -27.93 24.54
N ARG A 165 -22.67 -26.70 24.61
CA ARG A 165 -21.99 -25.59 25.26
C ARG A 165 -22.71 -25.25 26.56
N GLU A 166 -22.04 -25.57 27.65
CA GLU A 166 -22.23 -24.93 28.94
C GLU A 166 -21.96 -23.44 28.83
N SER A 167 -22.85 -22.63 29.39
CA SER A 167 -22.47 -21.39 30.08
C SER A 167 -23.59 -20.96 31.02
N SER A 168 -23.31 -21.18 32.31
CA SER A 168 -23.50 -20.25 33.41
C SER A 168 -24.89 -19.63 33.60
N ARG A 169 -25.64 -20.25 34.51
CA ARG A 169 -26.81 -19.68 35.20
C ARG A 169 -26.34 -18.68 36.26
N LEU A 170 -26.82 -17.43 36.18
CA LEU A 170 -27.05 -16.59 37.36
C LEU A 170 -28.47 -16.02 37.30
N SER A 171 -29.07 -15.97 38.49
CA SER A 171 -30.50 -16.05 38.73
C SER A 171 -31.23 -14.71 38.68
N LEU A 172 -32.49 -14.78 38.21
CA LEU A 172 -33.65 -13.90 38.46
C LEU A 172 -33.82 -13.52 39.96
N PRO A 173 -34.57 -12.46 40.34
CA PRO A 173 -35.98 -12.32 39.95
C PRO A 173 -36.56 -10.90 39.79
N SER A 174 -37.53 -10.73 38.87
CA SER A 174 -38.55 -9.69 38.99
C SER A 174 -39.96 -10.26 38.93
N ARG A 175 -40.81 -9.64 39.74
CA ARG A 175 -42.14 -10.05 40.18
C ARG A 175 -43.24 -9.79 39.14
N PHE A 176 -44.33 -10.54 39.33
CA PHE A 176 -45.73 -10.35 38.96
C PHE A 176 -46.15 -8.97 38.41
N THR A 177 -47.00 -8.96 37.37
CA THR A 177 -48.38 -8.43 37.43
C THR A 177 -49.18 -8.76 36.18
N SER A 178 -50.44 -9.09 36.42
CA SER A 178 -51.58 -9.37 35.53
C SER A 178 -52.05 -8.17 34.71
N SER A 179 -52.67 -8.39 33.53
CA SER A 179 -54.01 -7.86 33.20
C SER A 179 -54.47 -8.21 31.77
N THR A 180 -55.77 -8.52 31.72
CA THR A 180 -56.72 -8.84 30.65
C THR A 180 -57.06 -7.72 29.65
N VAL A 181 -57.53 -8.04 28.43
CA VAL A 181 -58.86 -7.76 27.79
C VAL A 181 -58.80 -8.04 26.27
N SER A 182 -59.58 -8.97 25.70
CA SER A 182 -60.94 -8.88 25.11
C SER A 182 -61.01 -8.42 23.65
N SER A 183 -61.52 -9.28 22.73
CA SER A 183 -62.67 -9.03 21.83
C SER A 183 -62.81 -10.07 20.70
N GLY A 184 -64.03 -10.55 20.46
CA GLY A 184 -64.47 -11.03 19.13
C GLY A 184 -65.32 -12.31 19.09
N ASP A 185 -66.57 -12.25 19.54
CA ASP A 185 -67.64 -13.22 19.27
C ASP A 185 -68.19 -13.10 17.84
N ILE A 186 -68.47 -14.24 17.18
CA ILE A 186 -69.54 -14.38 16.17
C ILE A 186 -70.22 -15.75 16.36
N VAL A 187 -71.52 -15.68 16.67
CA VAL A 187 -72.54 -16.74 16.78
C VAL A 187 -73.09 -16.99 15.35
N ASP A 188 -73.47 -18.18 14.86
CA ASP A 188 -74.67 -18.93 15.20
C ASP A 188 -74.78 -20.21 14.32
N GLY A 189 -75.47 -21.24 14.79
CA GLY A 189 -75.82 -22.44 14.01
C GLY A 189 -75.93 -23.73 14.83
N SER A 190 -76.94 -23.84 15.70
CA SER A 190 -77.36 -25.09 16.38
C SER A 190 -78.49 -25.79 15.58
N PRO A 191 -78.74 -27.13 15.69
CA PRO A 191 -79.22 -27.67 16.98
C PRO A 191 -78.95 -29.15 17.30
N LEU A 192 -79.18 -29.46 18.59
CA LEU A 192 -79.36 -30.78 19.23
C LEU A 192 -78.10 -31.59 19.54
N ARG A 193 -77.58 -31.47 20.78
CA ARG A 193 -77.37 -32.68 21.60
C ARG A 193 -77.22 -32.42 23.09
N LEU A 194 -77.91 -33.27 23.84
CA LEU A 194 -77.89 -33.42 25.30
C LEU A 194 -76.47 -33.45 25.89
N GLY A 195 -76.35 -32.86 27.08
CA GLY A 195 -75.43 -33.36 28.11
C GLY A 195 -74.04 -32.75 28.12
N ARG A 196 -73.75 -32.02 29.20
CA ARG A 196 -72.41 -31.62 29.64
C ARG A 196 -71.41 -32.78 29.51
N GLN A 197 -70.47 -32.65 28.58
CA GLN A 197 -69.07 -33.06 28.77
C GLN A 197 -68.19 -32.02 28.07
N PRO A 198 -67.09 -31.56 28.68
CA PRO A 198 -66.05 -30.88 27.92
C PRO A 198 -65.62 -31.84 26.80
N PRO A 199 -65.35 -31.37 25.56
CA PRO A 199 -64.86 -32.26 24.53
C PRO A 199 -63.61 -32.93 25.10
N LYS A 200 -63.69 -34.25 25.31
CA LYS A 200 -62.53 -35.07 25.61
C LYS A 200 -61.59 -34.81 24.45
N ILE A 201 -60.53 -34.04 24.70
CA ILE A 201 -59.47 -33.81 23.72
C ILE A 201 -58.86 -35.18 23.53
N SER A 202 -59.31 -35.87 22.48
CA SER A 202 -58.75 -37.13 22.06
C SER A 202 -57.23 -36.95 21.98
N PRO A 203 -56.43 -37.87 22.51
CA PRO A 203 -54.98 -37.75 22.43
C PRO A 203 -54.60 -37.50 20.96
N PRO A 204 -53.75 -36.51 20.69
CA PRO A 204 -53.48 -36.08 19.33
C PRO A 204 -53.01 -37.29 18.52
N THR A 205 -53.69 -37.54 17.42
CA THR A 205 -53.29 -38.64 16.55
C THR A 205 -51.88 -38.35 16.02
N PRO A 206 -51.06 -39.36 15.71
CA PRO A 206 -49.71 -39.15 15.18
C PRO A 206 -49.67 -38.19 13.98
N LYS A 207 -50.73 -38.16 13.16
CA LYS A 207 -50.90 -37.21 12.05
C LYS A 207 -51.05 -35.77 12.52
N THR A 208 -51.80 -35.51 13.59
CA THR A 208 -51.98 -34.18 14.20
C THR A 208 -50.65 -33.62 14.72
N ILE A 209 -49.86 -34.45 15.40
CA ILE A 209 -48.54 -34.04 15.92
C ILE A 209 -47.59 -33.66 14.79
N ILE A 210 -47.55 -34.45 13.71
CA ILE A 210 -46.72 -34.16 12.53
C ILE A 210 -47.19 -32.86 11.85
N LEU A 211 -48.50 -32.65 11.73
CA LEU A 211 -49.07 -31.43 11.17
C LEU A 211 -48.70 -30.18 11.99
N ASP A 212 -48.79 -30.27 13.31
CA ASP A 212 -48.44 -29.17 14.21
C ASP A 212 -46.94 -28.84 14.13
N GLU A 213 -46.08 -29.86 14.10
CA GLU A 213 -44.63 -29.70 13.95
C GLU A 213 -44.27 -29.07 12.60
N ARG A 214 -44.89 -29.52 11.50
CA ARG A 214 -44.72 -28.91 10.17
C ARG A 214 -45.21 -27.47 10.12
N THR A 215 -46.32 -27.18 10.79
CA THR A 215 -46.87 -25.81 10.89
C THR A 215 -45.92 -24.90 11.66
N LYS A 216 -45.29 -25.40 12.72
CA LYS A 216 -44.29 -24.67 13.51
C LYS A 216 -43.04 -24.37 12.68
N GLN A 217 -42.47 -25.39 12.03
CA GLN A 217 -41.31 -25.23 11.14
C GLN A 217 -41.58 -24.23 10.01
N LEU A 218 -42.78 -24.27 9.43
CA LEU A 218 -43.17 -23.35 8.37
C LEU A 218 -43.29 -21.90 8.87
N LYS A 219 -43.75 -21.69 10.11
CA LYS A 219 -43.75 -20.36 10.74
C LYS A 219 -42.33 -19.86 11.02
N GLU A 220 -41.46 -20.72 11.52
CA GLU A 220 -40.06 -20.39 11.81
C GLU A 220 -39.29 -20.03 10.53
N LEU A 221 -39.41 -20.84 9.47
CA LEU A 221 -38.80 -20.55 8.17
C LEU A 221 -39.33 -19.26 7.56
N LYS A 222 -40.62 -18.95 7.71
CA LYS A 222 -41.18 -17.67 7.28
C LYS A 222 -40.58 -16.49 8.05
N ALA A 223 -40.38 -16.63 9.35
CA ALA A 223 -39.77 -15.58 10.17
C ALA A 223 -38.29 -15.35 9.77
N GLN A 224 -37.54 -16.43 9.51
CA GLN A 224 -36.16 -16.33 9.03
C GLN A 224 -36.07 -15.66 7.66
N LEU A 225 -36.92 -16.08 6.71
CA LEU A 225 -36.97 -15.46 5.39
C LEU A 225 -37.30 -13.96 5.47
N GLU A 226 -38.20 -13.58 6.37
CA GLU A 226 -38.55 -12.17 6.56
C GLU A 226 -37.37 -11.38 7.17
N ALA A 227 -36.67 -11.95 8.15
CA ALA A 227 -35.47 -11.33 8.73
C ALA A 227 -34.37 -11.11 7.68
N GLU A 228 -34.10 -12.12 6.84
CA GLU A 228 -33.13 -12.00 5.74
C GLU A 228 -33.53 -10.95 4.71
N ARG A 229 -34.83 -10.81 4.42
CA ARG A 229 -35.32 -9.75 3.52
C ARG A 229 -35.07 -8.36 4.09
N TYR A 230 -35.29 -8.17 5.38
CA TYR A 230 -34.97 -6.90 6.06
C TYR A 230 -33.47 -6.60 6.02
N GLU A 231 -32.63 -7.58 6.35
CA GLU A 231 -31.17 -7.42 6.32
C GLU A 231 -30.66 -7.11 4.91
N LYS A 232 -31.16 -7.83 3.90
CA LYS A 232 -30.84 -7.58 2.50
C LYS A 232 -31.17 -6.14 2.10
N GLY A 233 -32.38 -5.67 2.41
CA GLY A 233 -32.79 -4.29 2.09
C GLY A 233 -31.91 -3.25 2.80
N TYR A 234 -31.52 -3.51 4.05
CA TYR A 234 -30.62 -2.65 4.80
C TYR A 234 -29.22 -2.58 4.16
N LEU A 235 -28.66 -3.73 3.77
CA LEU A 235 -27.36 -3.80 3.09
C LEU A 235 -27.39 -3.15 1.70
N GLU A 236 -28.47 -3.31 0.94
CA GLU A 236 -28.67 -2.66 -0.36
C GLU A 236 -28.65 -1.12 -0.21
N VAL A 237 -29.31 -0.58 0.82
CA VAL A 237 -29.29 0.85 1.12
C VAL A 237 -27.88 1.32 1.50
N GLN A 238 -27.16 0.59 2.35
CA GLN A 238 -25.77 0.95 2.70
C GLN A 238 -24.86 0.92 1.48
N LEU A 239 -24.97 -0.12 0.65
CA LEU A 239 -24.16 -0.27 -0.56
C LEU A 239 -24.40 0.91 -1.50
N LYS A 240 -25.66 1.30 -1.72
CA LYS A 240 -26.00 2.47 -2.53
C LYS A 240 -25.40 3.76 -1.96
N GLN A 241 -25.51 3.99 -0.66
CA GLN A 241 -24.92 5.16 -0.01
C GLN A 241 -23.39 5.21 -0.15
N LEU A 242 -22.71 4.06 -0.06
CA LEU A 242 -21.27 3.98 -0.26
C LEU A 242 -20.88 4.22 -1.71
N GLN A 243 -21.66 3.72 -2.67
CA GLN A 243 -21.49 4.00 -4.09
C GLN A 243 -21.64 5.49 -4.39
N ASP A 244 -22.70 6.14 -3.91
CA ASP A 244 -22.94 7.58 -4.10
C ASP A 244 -21.81 8.44 -3.50
N LYS A 245 -21.31 8.06 -2.30
CA LYS A 245 -20.16 8.73 -1.68
C LYS A 245 -18.88 8.57 -2.49
N ASN A 246 -18.65 7.38 -3.03
CA ASN A 246 -17.45 7.10 -3.85
C ASN A 246 -17.50 7.88 -5.17
N GLU A 247 -18.66 7.96 -5.81
CA GLU A 247 -18.86 8.79 -7.01
C GLU A 247 -18.59 10.27 -6.71
N LYS A 248 -19.08 10.79 -5.58
CA LYS A 248 -18.78 12.15 -5.13
C LYS A 248 -17.27 12.38 -4.92
N PHE A 249 -16.58 11.44 -4.26
CA PHE A 249 -15.13 11.55 -4.07
C PHE A 249 -14.35 11.51 -5.39
N LEU A 250 -14.80 10.74 -6.37
CA LEU A 250 -14.19 10.72 -7.70
C LEU A 250 -14.39 12.05 -8.44
N GLU A 251 -15.57 12.66 -8.31
CA GLU A 251 -15.84 13.99 -8.87
C GLU A 251 -14.98 15.07 -8.23
N ASP A 252 -14.87 15.09 -6.89
CA ASP A 252 -14.04 16.05 -6.17
C ASP A 252 -12.55 15.85 -6.51
N LYS A 253 -12.08 14.60 -6.62
CA LYS A 253 -10.72 14.31 -7.10
C LYS A 253 -10.48 14.88 -8.51
N ARG A 254 -11.44 14.73 -9.44
CA ARG A 254 -11.32 15.30 -10.80
C ARG A 254 -11.18 16.82 -10.75
N LYS A 255 -11.97 17.49 -9.90
CA LYS A 255 -11.91 18.95 -9.72
C LYS A 255 -10.54 19.40 -9.19
N TYR A 256 -10.06 18.80 -8.12
CA TYR A 256 -8.75 19.17 -7.55
C TYR A 256 -7.58 18.89 -8.50
N VAL A 257 -7.62 17.79 -9.26
CA VAL A 257 -6.60 17.50 -10.28
C VAL A 257 -6.61 18.57 -11.39
N LYS A 258 -7.79 19.06 -11.78
CA LYS A 258 -7.91 20.15 -12.76
C LYS A 258 -7.36 21.46 -12.20
N GLU A 259 -7.71 21.82 -10.97
CA GLU A 259 -7.22 23.02 -10.28
C GLU A 259 -5.69 23.00 -10.12
N ILE A 260 -5.11 21.87 -9.69
CA ILE A 260 -3.65 21.71 -9.61
C ILE A 260 -2.98 21.92 -10.97
N ARG A 261 -3.59 21.44 -12.07
CA ARG A 261 -3.05 21.65 -13.42
C ARG A 261 -3.09 23.12 -13.83
N GLU A 262 -4.18 23.82 -13.53
CA GLU A 262 -4.35 25.24 -13.81
C GLU A 262 -3.32 26.07 -13.03
N LEU A 263 -3.19 25.84 -11.72
CA LEU A 263 -2.21 26.52 -10.86
C LEU A 263 -0.76 26.24 -11.30
N ARG A 264 -0.43 25.01 -11.71
CA ARG A 264 0.90 24.70 -12.26
C ARG A 264 1.18 25.46 -13.56
N THR A 265 0.18 25.62 -14.41
CA THR A 265 0.30 26.37 -15.67
C THR A 265 0.50 27.86 -15.39
N GLU A 266 -0.24 28.42 -14.43
CA GLU A 266 -0.13 29.81 -14.01
C GLU A 266 1.23 30.11 -13.36
N LEU A 267 1.72 29.24 -12.48
CA LEU A 267 3.08 29.33 -11.92
C LEU A 267 4.16 29.29 -13.00
N GLN A 268 3.99 28.45 -14.02
CA GLN A 268 4.93 28.39 -15.14
C GLN A 268 4.90 29.67 -15.98
N ALA A 269 3.72 30.28 -16.18
CA ALA A 269 3.58 31.56 -16.87
C ALA A 269 4.25 32.70 -16.08
N CYS A 270 3.99 32.81 -14.76
CA CYS A 270 4.63 33.82 -13.91
C CYS A 270 6.16 33.65 -13.84
N ASN A 271 6.68 32.42 -13.86
CA ASN A 271 8.12 32.18 -13.92
C ASN A 271 8.74 32.66 -15.24
N ARG A 272 8.06 32.46 -16.38
CA ARG A 272 8.52 32.96 -17.69
C ARG A 272 8.51 34.49 -17.77
N GLU A 273 7.55 35.15 -17.12
CA GLU A 273 7.49 36.61 -17.06
C GLU A 273 8.58 37.21 -16.14
N ASN A 274 8.98 36.49 -15.08
CA ASN A 274 10.09 36.89 -14.20
C ASN A 274 11.49 36.71 -14.82
N GLU A 275 11.63 35.90 -15.88
CA GLU A 275 12.80 35.87 -16.76
C GLU A 275 12.75 37.02 -17.77
N SER A 276 12.85 38.26 -17.28
CA SER A 276 12.94 39.44 -18.16
C SER A 276 14.19 39.36 -19.06
N PRO A 277 14.07 39.64 -20.38
CA PRO A 277 15.20 39.65 -21.34
C PRO A 277 16.38 40.54 -20.93
N ASN A 278 16.17 41.46 -19.99
CA ASN A 278 17.20 42.37 -19.49
C ASN A 278 18.28 41.70 -18.64
N LYS A 279 17.97 40.60 -17.92
CA LYS A 279 18.99 39.85 -17.17
C LYS A 279 19.87 39.01 -18.09
N GLN A 280 19.30 38.46 -19.17
CA GLN A 280 20.04 37.67 -20.17
C GLN A 280 21.01 38.54 -20.98
N ARG A 281 20.58 39.71 -21.49
CA ARG A 281 21.46 40.65 -22.21
C ARG A 281 22.66 41.12 -21.39
N GLY A 282 22.47 41.32 -20.08
CA GLY A 282 23.55 41.73 -19.18
C GLY A 282 24.62 40.65 -18.97
N ALA A 283 24.21 39.38 -19.00
CA ALA A 283 25.14 38.24 -18.96
C ALA A 283 25.88 38.10 -20.31
N ASP A 284 25.16 38.20 -21.42
CA ASP A 284 25.71 38.06 -22.77
C ASP A 284 26.79 39.13 -23.07
N HIS A 285 26.57 40.38 -22.66
CA HIS A 285 27.57 41.45 -22.83
C HIS A 285 28.83 41.22 -21.99
N LYS A 286 28.72 40.61 -20.81
CA LYS A 286 29.88 40.27 -19.98
C LYS A 286 30.68 39.13 -20.60
N VAL A 287 29.99 38.11 -21.13
CA VAL A 287 30.62 36.99 -21.85
C VAL A 287 31.38 37.49 -23.07
N ALA A 288 30.74 38.29 -23.93
CA ALA A 288 31.36 38.82 -25.15
C ALA A 288 32.60 39.72 -24.86
N ARG A 289 32.61 40.41 -23.71
CA ARG A 289 33.77 41.20 -23.27
C ARG A 289 34.93 40.31 -22.83
N ILE A 290 34.63 39.22 -22.11
CA ILE A 290 35.63 38.25 -21.65
C ILE A 290 36.25 37.52 -22.85
N GLU A 291 35.43 37.10 -23.82
CA GLU A 291 35.91 36.44 -25.04
C GLU A 291 36.87 37.33 -25.85
N ARG A 292 36.57 38.63 -25.98
CA ARG A 292 37.45 39.57 -26.69
C ARG A 292 38.78 39.77 -25.97
N LEU A 293 38.77 39.86 -24.65
CA LEU A 293 39.99 39.93 -23.84
C LEU A 293 40.80 38.64 -23.93
N LEU A 294 40.15 37.48 -24.00
CA LEU A 294 40.82 36.20 -24.16
C LEU A 294 41.57 36.16 -25.50
N ALA A 295 40.90 36.54 -26.60
CA ALA A 295 41.51 36.58 -27.93
C ALA A 295 42.71 37.55 -28.01
N GLU A 296 42.62 38.73 -27.40
CA GLU A 296 43.76 39.67 -27.32
C GLU A 296 44.95 39.08 -26.57
N LYS A 297 44.70 38.31 -25.50
CA LYS A 297 45.76 37.66 -24.71
C LYS A 297 46.36 36.47 -25.44
N GLU A 298 45.56 35.69 -26.17
CA GLU A 298 46.04 34.61 -27.03
C GLU A 298 46.96 35.15 -28.14
N GLU A 299 46.56 36.23 -28.82
CA GLU A 299 47.39 36.85 -29.86
C GLU A 299 48.70 37.44 -29.28
N ALA A 300 48.66 38.00 -28.06
CA ALA A 300 49.86 38.44 -27.37
C ALA A 300 50.80 37.28 -26.99
N LEU A 301 50.25 36.14 -26.57
CA LEU A 301 51.01 34.93 -26.31
C LEU A 301 51.68 34.40 -27.59
N ASP A 302 50.96 34.40 -28.71
CA ASP A 302 51.52 33.97 -30.00
C ASP A 302 52.68 34.88 -30.46
N ARG A 303 52.54 36.20 -30.31
CA ARG A 303 53.63 37.15 -30.58
C ARG A 303 54.87 36.87 -29.72
N LEU A 304 54.68 36.74 -28.41
CA LEU A 304 55.76 36.45 -27.48
C LEU A 304 56.42 35.09 -27.78
N ARG A 305 55.65 34.11 -28.23
CA ARG A 305 56.17 32.81 -28.63
C ARG A 305 57.07 32.91 -29.86
N ILE A 306 56.68 33.71 -30.86
CA ILE A 306 57.51 33.97 -32.04
C ILE A 306 58.80 34.70 -31.65
N GLU A 307 58.72 35.71 -30.79
CA GLU A 307 59.90 36.42 -30.29
C GLU A 307 60.87 35.48 -29.55
N LEU A 308 60.35 34.60 -28.67
CA LEU A 308 61.14 33.58 -27.99
C LEU A 308 61.85 32.64 -28.96
N GLU A 309 61.16 32.17 -30.00
CA GLU A 309 61.75 31.30 -31.03
C GLU A 309 62.87 32.02 -31.78
N THR A 310 62.65 33.27 -32.20
CA THR A 310 63.67 34.04 -32.93
C THR A 310 64.90 34.36 -32.07
N VAL A 311 64.72 34.65 -30.78
CA VAL A 311 65.84 34.84 -29.83
C VAL A 311 66.58 33.52 -29.59
N ALA A 312 65.86 32.40 -29.47
CA ALA A 312 66.49 31.08 -29.34
C ALA A 312 67.33 30.72 -30.58
N GLU A 313 66.81 30.97 -31.79
CA GLU A 313 67.51 30.74 -33.06
C GLU A 313 68.78 31.61 -33.18
N ASN A 314 68.67 32.90 -32.84
CA ASN A 314 69.81 33.83 -32.87
C ASN A 314 70.91 33.46 -31.86
N ASN A 315 70.53 33.00 -30.67
CA ASN A 315 71.49 32.53 -29.67
C ASN A 315 72.19 31.24 -30.11
N ARG A 316 71.49 30.33 -30.79
CA ARG A 316 72.05 29.09 -31.35
C ARG A 316 73.06 29.39 -32.46
N ASN A 317 72.72 30.29 -33.37
CA ASN A 317 73.63 30.74 -34.44
C ASN A 317 74.86 31.49 -33.92
N SER A 318 74.73 32.16 -32.77
CA SER A 318 75.85 32.87 -32.11
C SER A 318 76.78 31.94 -31.32
N THR A 319 76.36 30.70 -31.02
CA THR A 319 77.19 29.70 -30.32
C THR A 319 77.92 28.74 -31.27
N GLU A 320 77.59 28.77 -32.57
CA GLU A 320 78.24 27.96 -33.63
C GLU A 320 79.31 28.72 -34.45
N MET A 321 79.62 29.98 -34.11
CA MET A 321 80.76 30.77 -34.63
C MET A 321 81.93 30.80 -33.64
#